data_AF-E3BKW2-F1
#
_entry.id   AF-E3BKW2-F1
#
_cell.length_a   1.000
_cell.length_b   1.000
_cell.length_c   1.000
_cell.angle_alpha   90.00
_cell.angle_beta   90.00
_cell.angle_gamma   90.00
#
_symmetry.space_group_name_H-M   'P 1'
#
loop_
_entity.id
_entity.type
_entity.pdbx_description
1 polymer ?
#
loop_
_entity_poly.entity_id
_entity_poly.type
_entity_poly.pdbx_seq_one_letter_code
_entity_poly.pdbx_strand_id
1 'polypeptide(L)'
;MKTLLNVSLFASAIVYYPAYAEHTPLVDFTKPINRIQVLTDATERSAGLSHAYAGYQNSQNNKSHFFFAHLQPQPNGAAFATFRVADNFNLQYPYSICLNGKSLNDKGAYYQVVIETPKSQSLGFTYKQDFQVQSQENFSMPFYFSEFDATRRGKNFPNAPSLNPSDIKSVAIRIIGRAGQEADIYQKGLFGLQLFNFTLDCEN
;
A
#
# COMPACT_ATOMS: atom_id res chain seq x y z
N MET A 1 -67.32 27.21 4.26
CA MET A 1 -66.07 26.58 4.74
C MET A 1 -65.26 26.14 3.53
N LYS A 2 -64.13 26.80 3.24
CA LYS A 2 -63.16 26.36 2.22
C LYS A 2 -61.91 25.90 2.97
N THR A 3 -61.59 24.61 2.83
CA THR A 3 -60.41 23.99 3.41
C THR A 3 -59.20 24.30 2.53
N LEU A 4 -58.15 24.88 3.09
CA LEU A 4 -56.84 25.03 2.44
C LEU A 4 -56.02 23.77 2.70
N LEU A 5 -55.64 23.05 1.64
CA LEU A 5 -54.61 22.01 1.71
C LEU A 5 -53.24 22.70 1.69
N ASN A 6 -52.46 22.55 2.76
CA ASN A 6 -51.03 22.84 2.76
C ASN A 6 -50.31 21.64 2.14
N VAL A 7 -49.70 21.84 0.97
CA VAL A 7 -48.77 20.89 0.37
C VAL A 7 -47.36 21.35 0.70
N SER A 8 -46.70 20.64 1.61
CA SER A 8 -45.29 20.84 1.94
C SER A 8 -44.42 20.17 0.87
N LEU A 9 -43.71 20.96 0.06
CA LEU A 9 -42.65 20.43 -0.81
C LEU A 9 -41.43 20.06 0.05
N PHE A 10 -41.10 18.78 0.10
CA PHE A 10 -39.78 18.32 0.55
C PHE A 10 -38.80 18.47 -0.63
N ALA A 11 -37.92 19.46 -0.56
CA ALA A 11 -36.80 19.58 -1.47
C ALA A 11 -35.72 18.57 -1.06
N SER A 12 -35.61 17.47 -1.79
CA SER A 12 -34.48 16.54 -1.68
C SER A 12 -33.23 17.23 -2.21
N ALA A 13 -32.28 17.56 -1.32
CA ALA A 13 -30.96 18.02 -1.75
C ALA A 13 -30.23 16.84 -2.42
N ILE A 14 -30.10 16.89 -3.74
CA ILE A 14 -29.23 15.97 -4.48
C ILE A 14 -27.80 16.38 -4.15
N VAL A 15 -27.13 15.58 -3.32
CA VAL A 15 -25.69 15.75 -3.07
C VAL A 15 -24.96 15.23 -4.30
N TYR A 16 -24.47 16.16 -5.12
CA TYR A 16 -23.55 15.85 -6.22
C TYR A 16 -22.18 15.52 -5.62
N TYR A 17 -21.83 14.24 -5.60
CA TYR A 17 -20.46 13.82 -5.35
C TYR A 17 -19.71 13.82 -6.70
N PRO A 18 -18.50 14.39 -6.78
CA PRO A 18 -17.69 14.23 -7.97
C PRO A 18 -17.37 12.73 -8.13
N ALA A 19 -17.88 12.11 -9.18
CA ALA A 19 -17.45 10.78 -9.57
C ALA A 19 -15.96 10.88 -9.92
N TYR A 20 -15.09 10.22 -9.15
CA TYR A 20 -13.73 9.97 -9.61
C TYR A 20 -13.86 9.14 -10.89
N ALA A 21 -13.18 9.56 -11.95
CA ALA A 21 -13.08 8.73 -13.14
C ALA A 21 -12.42 7.41 -12.72
N GLU A 22 -13.02 6.29 -13.14
CA GLU A 22 -12.38 4.97 -13.06
C GLU A 22 -10.93 5.11 -13.56
N HIS A 23 -9.99 4.49 -12.85
CA HIS A 23 -8.57 4.46 -13.22
C HIS A 23 -7.77 5.75 -12.96
N THR A 24 -8.23 6.65 -12.08
CA THR A 24 -7.39 7.76 -11.61
C THR A 24 -6.15 7.21 -10.90
N PRO A 25 -4.91 7.45 -11.39
CA PRO A 25 -3.71 6.92 -10.78
C PRO A 25 -3.45 7.64 -9.44
N LEU A 26 -3.45 6.87 -8.35
CA LEU A 26 -3.03 7.32 -7.03
C LEU A 26 -1.53 7.62 -7.01
N VAL A 27 -0.75 6.71 -7.61
CA VAL A 27 0.69 6.87 -7.83
C VAL A 27 1.02 6.30 -9.20
N ASP A 28 1.64 7.08 -10.06
CA ASP A 28 2.12 6.63 -11.37
C ASP A 28 3.64 6.39 -11.31
N PHE A 29 4.03 5.13 -11.18
CA PHE A 29 5.44 4.74 -11.08
C PHE A 29 6.18 4.84 -12.43
N THR A 30 5.47 5.06 -13.53
CA THR A 30 6.08 5.28 -14.86
C THR A 30 6.61 6.70 -15.06
N LYS A 31 6.37 7.58 -14.08
CA LYS A 31 6.91 8.95 -14.00
C LYS A 31 7.92 9.07 -12.86
N PRO A 32 8.88 10.01 -12.91
CA PRO A 32 9.76 10.30 -11.79
C PRO A 32 8.99 10.73 -10.53
N ILE A 33 9.35 10.17 -9.36
CA ILE A 33 8.73 10.51 -8.07
C ILE A 33 9.83 10.87 -7.08
N ASN A 34 9.82 12.10 -6.57
CA ASN A 34 10.83 12.60 -5.62
C ASN A 34 10.51 12.35 -4.14
N ARG A 35 9.31 11.81 -3.85
CA ARG A 35 8.77 11.55 -2.51
C ARG A 35 8.86 10.08 -2.09
N ILE A 36 9.71 9.31 -2.76
CA ILE A 36 10.00 7.91 -2.40
C ILE A 36 10.99 7.89 -1.25
N GLN A 37 10.70 7.06 -0.25
CA GLN A 37 11.54 6.75 0.88
C GLN A 37 11.78 5.25 0.93
N VAL A 38 13.01 4.85 1.20
CA VAL A 38 13.35 3.45 1.47
C VAL A 38 13.61 3.30 2.95
N LEU A 39 12.89 2.37 3.59
CA LEU A 39 13.04 2.08 5.03
C LEU A 39 13.44 0.62 5.20
N THR A 40 14.49 0.34 5.95
CA THR A 40 14.91 -1.02 6.29
C THR A 40 15.09 -1.20 7.78
N ASP A 41 15.17 -2.44 8.23
CA ASP A 41 15.55 -2.78 9.60
C ASP A 41 16.92 -2.18 9.99
N ALA A 42 17.86 -2.08 9.04
CA ALA A 42 19.19 -1.49 9.25
C ALA A 42 19.16 0.03 9.43
N THR A 43 18.24 0.73 8.78
CA THR A 43 18.08 2.19 8.94
C THR A 43 17.28 2.55 10.20
N GLU A 44 16.41 1.64 10.65
CA GLU A 44 15.48 1.88 11.77
C GLU A 44 15.97 1.28 13.11
N ARG A 45 16.93 0.35 13.09
CA ARG A 45 17.42 -0.36 14.28
C ARG A 45 18.91 -0.69 14.18
N SER A 46 19.55 -0.83 15.34
CA SER A 46 20.97 -1.20 15.47
C SER A 46 21.28 -2.65 15.07
N ALA A 47 20.28 -3.45 14.72
CA ALA A 47 20.43 -4.85 14.32
C ALA A 47 19.58 -5.11 13.07
N GLY A 48 20.09 -4.69 11.92
CA GLY A 48 19.50 -4.98 10.62
C GLY A 48 20.60 -5.17 9.58
N LEU A 49 20.46 -6.21 8.76
CA LEU A 49 21.34 -6.51 7.63
C LEU A 49 20.58 -6.40 6.29
N SER A 50 19.30 -6.04 6.33
CA SER A 50 18.53 -5.89 5.11
C SER A 50 18.82 -4.54 4.48
N HIS A 51 18.96 -4.55 3.17
CA HIS A 51 19.24 -3.37 2.37
C HIS A 51 18.21 -3.27 1.24
N ALA A 52 17.91 -2.06 0.81
CA ALA A 52 17.00 -1.86 -0.29
C ALA A 52 17.37 -0.64 -1.12
N TYR A 53 16.97 -0.70 -2.37
CA TYR A 53 17.17 0.33 -3.36
C TYR A 53 15.85 0.62 -4.06
N ALA A 54 15.58 1.90 -4.26
CA ALA A 54 14.51 2.40 -5.10
C ALA A 54 15.12 3.26 -6.20
N GLY A 55 14.77 3.00 -7.46
CA GLY A 55 15.31 3.74 -8.59
C GLY A 55 14.30 3.89 -9.71
N TYR A 56 14.39 4.99 -10.44
CA TYR A 56 13.59 5.24 -11.64
C TYR A 56 14.44 4.94 -12.89
N GLN A 57 13.95 4.05 -13.74
CA GLN A 57 14.53 3.82 -15.05
C GLN A 57 13.82 4.71 -16.07
N ASN A 58 14.56 5.55 -16.79
CA ASN A 58 14.04 6.41 -17.85
C ASN A 58 14.39 5.89 -19.24
N SER A 59 14.10 4.62 -19.53
CA SER A 59 14.28 4.09 -20.89
C SER A 59 13.10 4.46 -21.78
N GLN A 60 13.30 4.52 -23.10
CA GLN A 60 12.22 4.94 -24.03
C GLN A 60 10.98 4.03 -23.95
N ASN A 61 11.17 2.72 -23.80
CA ASN A 61 10.10 1.72 -23.87
C ASN A 61 9.76 1.10 -22.51
N ASN A 62 10.49 1.45 -21.45
CA ASN A 62 10.33 0.84 -20.14
C ASN A 62 10.65 1.86 -19.04
N LYS A 63 9.70 2.78 -18.81
CA LYS A 63 9.74 3.78 -17.74
C LYS A 63 9.01 3.27 -16.53
N SER A 64 9.72 3.13 -15.42
CA SER A 64 9.16 2.54 -14.20
C SER A 64 10.08 2.78 -13.02
N HIS A 65 9.50 2.72 -11.83
CA HIS A 65 10.27 2.55 -10.61
C HIS A 65 10.53 1.08 -10.34
N PHE A 66 11.71 0.81 -9.79
CA PHE A 66 12.12 -0.49 -9.33
C PHE A 66 12.32 -0.45 -7.82
N PHE A 67 11.83 -1.48 -7.15
CA PHE A 67 12.11 -1.75 -5.75
C PHE A 67 12.91 -3.04 -5.66
N PHE A 68 14.16 -2.92 -5.25
CA PHE A 68 15.02 -4.06 -4.96
C PHE A 68 15.29 -4.14 -3.46
N ALA A 69 15.22 -5.34 -2.91
CA ALA A 69 15.49 -5.60 -1.50
C ALA A 69 16.38 -6.83 -1.37
N HIS A 70 17.44 -6.72 -0.57
CA HIS A 70 18.19 -7.86 -0.07
C HIS A 70 17.80 -8.08 1.38
N LEU A 71 17.05 -9.14 1.66
CA LEU A 71 16.66 -9.50 3.02
C LEU A 71 17.68 -10.44 3.64
N GLN A 72 18.12 -10.09 4.84
CA GLN A 72 18.97 -10.92 5.69
C GLN A 72 18.34 -11.03 7.07
N PRO A 73 17.34 -11.92 7.26
CA PRO A 73 16.61 -12.04 8.52
C PRO A 73 17.50 -12.47 9.68
N GLN A 74 17.18 -11.95 10.86
CA GLN A 74 17.67 -12.50 12.14
C GLN A 74 17.16 -13.95 12.33
N PRO A 75 17.74 -14.73 13.26
CA PRO A 75 17.29 -16.11 13.53
C PRO A 75 15.80 -16.23 13.90
N ASN A 76 15.20 -15.19 14.47
CA ASN A 76 13.77 -15.13 14.79
C ASN A 76 12.89 -14.70 13.59
N GLY A 77 13.47 -14.50 12.40
CA GLY A 77 12.80 -14.06 11.18
C GLY A 77 12.64 -12.55 11.03
N ALA A 78 13.10 -11.75 11.99
CA ALA A 78 12.99 -10.30 11.91
C ALA A 78 13.90 -9.72 10.82
N ALA A 79 13.29 -9.14 9.80
CA ALA A 79 13.89 -8.29 8.78
C ALA A 79 12.78 -7.59 8.00
N PHE A 80 13.06 -6.41 7.43
CA PHE A 80 12.17 -5.80 6.46
C PHE A 80 12.90 -4.84 5.54
N ALA A 81 12.29 -4.61 4.39
CA ALA A 81 12.59 -3.52 3.47
C ALA A 81 11.28 -2.94 2.94
N THR A 82 11.18 -1.62 2.88
CA THR A 82 9.97 -0.90 2.48
C THR A 82 10.30 0.12 1.41
N PHE A 83 9.55 0.10 0.31
CA PHE A 83 9.43 1.18 -0.65
C PHE A 83 8.18 1.99 -0.29
N ARG A 84 8.37 3.25 0.11
CA ARG A 84 7.30 4.10 0.64
C ARG A 84 7.14 5.34 -0.21
N VAL A 85 5.90 5.70 -0.54
CA VAL A 85 5.56 6.97 -1.17
C VAL A 85 4.87 7.83 -0.13
N ALA A 86 5.56 8.86 0.36
CA ALA A 86 5.04 9.78 1.39
C ALA A 86 4.32 10.97 0.75
N ASP A 87 3.04 11.17 1.07
CA ASP A 87 2.21 12.26 0.52
C ASP A 87 0.90 12.42 1.31
N ASN A 88 0.09 13.42 0.97
CA ASN A 88 -1.24 13.62 1.55
C ASN A 88 -2.33 13.11 0.59
N PHE A 89 -2.70 11.85 0.75
CA PHE A 89 -3.73 11.20 -0.03
C PHE A 89 -5.10 11.35 0.66
N ASN A 90 -6.10 11.82 -0.08
CA ASN A 90 -7.50 11.82 0.33
C ASN A 90 -8.30 10.87 -0.57
N LEU A 91 -8.63 9.69 -0.02
CA LEU A 91 -9.26 8.58 -0.73
C LEU A 91 -10.67 8.31 -0.19
N GLN A 92 -11.42 9.36 0.17
CA GLN A 92 -12.74 9.27 0.83
C GLN A 92 -13.82 8.48 0.05
N TYR A 93 -13.61 8.23 -1.24
CA TYR A 93 -14.60 7.64 -2.16
C TYR A 93 -14.29 6.23 -2.65
N PRO A 94 -13.04 5.88 -3.03
CA PRO A 94 -12.72 4.51 -3.42
C PRO A 94 -12.84 3.54 -2.24
N TYR A 95 -13.19 2.29 -2.54
CA TYR A 95 -13.23 1.21 -1.55
C TYR A 95 -11.94 0.41 -1.51
N SER A 96 -11.10 0.56 -2.54
CA SER A 96 -9.85 -0.17 -2.70
C SER A 96 -8.78 0.63 -3.44
N ILE A 97 -7.54 0.14 -3.34
CA ILE A 97 -6.46 0.51 -4.24
C ILE A 97 -5.99 -0.74 -4.99
N CYS A 98 -5.58 -0.56 -6.25
CA CYS A 98 -4.97 -1.62 -7.04
C CYS A 98 -3.47 -1.37 -7.14
N LEU A 99 -2.63 -2.39 -6.89
CA LEU A 99 -1.21 -2.34 -7.23
C LEU A 99 -0.95 -3.12 -8.51
N ASN A 100 -0.36 -2.45 -9.50
CA ASN A 100 0.07 -3.07 -10.75
C ASN A 100 1.59 -3.06 -10.87
N GLY A 101 2.16 -4.19 -11.28
CA GLY A 101 3.60 -4.33 -11.43
C GLY A 101 4.02 -5.62 -12.11
N LYS A 102 5.33 -5.86 -12.10
CA LYS A 102 5.96 -7.09 -12.52
C LYS A 102 6.94 -7.56 -11.45
N SER A 103 6.82 -8.82 -11.07
CA SER A 103 7.78 -9.49 -10.21
C SER A 103 9.08 -9.71 -10.99
N LEU A 104 10.20 -9.36 -10.38
CA LEU A 104 11.55 -9.68 -10.86
C LEU A 104 12.22 -10.72 -9.97
N ASN A 105 11.46 -11.34 -9.07
CA ASN A 105 11.96 -12.36 -8.15
C ASN A 105 12.28 -13.65 -8.91
N ASP A 106 13.27 -14.41 -8.44
CA ASP A 106 13.59 -15.73 -9.00
C ASP A 106 12.57 -16.81 -8.59
N LYS A 107 11.87 -16.58 -7.46
CA LYS A 107 10.83 -17.45 -6.90
C LYS A 107 9.65 -16.62 -6.39
N GLY A 108 8.52 -17.27 -6.12
CA GLY A 108 7.38 -16.62 -5.49
C GLY A 108 7.75 -15.99 -4.14
N ALA A 109 7.18 -14.83 -3.85
CA ALA A 109 7.50 -14.04 -2.66
C ALA A 109 6.25 -13.34 -2.10
N TYR A 110 6.27 -13.11 -0.79
CA TYR A 110 5.21 -12.46 -0.03
C TYR A 110 5.62 -11.03 0.29
N TYR A 111 4.74 -10.11 -0.06
CA TYR A 111 4.87 -8.68 0.19
C TYR A 111 3.69 -8.20 1.02
N GLN A 112 3.74 -6.94 1.42
CA GLN A 112 2.69 -6.25 2.13
C GLN A 112 2.45 -4.91 1.46
N VAL A 113 1.19 -4.55 1.24
CA VAL A 113 0.83 -3.14 1.08
C VAL A 113 0.65 -2.56 2.47
N VAL A 114 1.28 -1.41 2.71
CA VAL A 114 1.29 -0.73 4.01
C VAL A 114 0.75 0.69 3.84
N ILE A 115 -0.21 1.04 4.70
CA ILE A 115 -0.81 2.36 4.75
C ILE A 115 -0.52 3.00 6.11
N GLU A 116 -0.18 4.28 6.08
CA GLU A 116 -0.02 5.08 7.28
C GLU A 116 -0.92 6.32 7.25
N THR A 117 -1.43 6.68 8.41
CA THR A 117 -2.20 7.91 8.67
C THR A 117 -1.46 8.74 9.73
N PRO A 118 -1.82 10.01 10.00
CA PRO A 118 -1.19 10.77 11.09
C PRO A 118 -1.33 10.08 12.44
N LYS A 119 -2.49 9.45 12.65
CA LYS A 119 -2.77 8.71 13.88
C LYS A 119 -1.90 7.47 13.99
N SER A 120 -1.71 6.74 12.89
CA SER A 120 -0.88 5.54 12.90
C SER A 120 0.60 5.88 13.13
N GLN A 121 1.09 6.95 12.50
CA GLN A 121 2.45 7.45 12.71
C GLN A 121 2.68 7.91 14.16
N SER A 122 1.80 8.76 14.70
CA SER A 122 1.94 9.28 16.06
C SER A 122 1.89 8.17 17.13
N LEU A 123 1.15 7.09 16.88
CA LEU A 123 1.03 5.96 17.81
C LEU A 123 1.95 4.77 17.48
N GLY A 124 2.77 4.89 16.42
CA GLY A 124 3.77 3.89 16.03
C GLY A 124 3.19 2.57 15.54
N PHE A 125 2.10 2.59 14.77
CA PHE A 125 1.52 1.41 14.13
C PHE A 125 1.25 1.66 12.64
N THR A 126 1.01 0.60 11.88
CA THR A 126 0.74 0.65 10.44
C THR A 126 -0.43 -0.26 10.08
N TYR A 127 -1.19 0.10 9.05
CA TYR A 127 -2.19 -0.78 8.45
C TYR A 127 -1.53 -1.61 7.35
N LYS A 128 -1.78 -2.92 7.28
CA LYS A 128 -1.21 -3.79 6.25
C LYS A 128 -2.21 -4.74 5.61
N GLN A 129 -1.93 -5.14 4.38
CA GLN A 129 -2.44 -6.36 3.76
C GLN A 129 -1.29 -7.14 3.14
N ASP A 130 -1.31 -8.45 3.31
CA ASP A 130 -0.29 -9.33 2.72
C ASP A 130 -0.75 -9.75 1.32
N PHE A 131 0.19 -9.88 0.38
CA PHE A 131 -0.07 -10.43 -0.95
C PHE A 131 1.11 -11.26 -1.42
N GLN A 132 0.86 -12.19 -2.34
CA GLN A 132 1.88 -13.02 -2.95
C GLN A 132 2.03 -12.67 -4.42
N VAL A 133 3.27 -12.63 -4.91
CA VAL A 133 3.58 -12.54 -6.33
C VAL A 133 4.31 -13.80 -6.78
N GLN A 134 4.07 -14.22 -8.01
CA GLN A 134 4.80 -15.32 -8.64
C GLN A 134 6.13 -14.84 -9.24
N SER A 135 7.01 -15.78 -9.57
CA SER A 135 8.32 -15.47 -10.19
C SER A 135 8.14 -14.89 -11.59
N GLN A 136 8.83 -13.80 -11.90
CA GLN A 136 8.89 -13.20 -13.26
C GLN A 136 7.53 -12.81 -13.91
N GLU A 137 6.44 -12.79 -13.15
CA GLU A 137 5.09 -12.53 -13.66
C GLU A 137 4.61 -11.09 -13.44
N ASN A 138 3.76 -10.62 -14.35
CA ASN A 138 2.96 -9.42 -14.14
C ASN A 138 1.88 -9.70 -13.09
N PHE A 139 1.54 -8.70 -12.30
CA PHE A 139 0.51 -8.80 -11.28
C PHE A 139 -0.35 -7.54 -11.22
N SER A 140 -1.60 -7.74 -10.87
CA SER A 140 -2.60 -6.73 -10.54
C SER A 140 -3.33 -7.22 -9.30
N MET A 141 -3.23 -6.47 -8.19
CA MET A 141 -3.71 -6.93 -6.89
C MET A 141 -4.66 -5.88 -6.26
N PRO A 142 -5.93 -6.24 -5.97
CA PRO A 142 -6.83 -5.40 -5.18
C PRO A 142 -6.45 -5.39 -3.70
N PHE A 143 -6.62 -4.22 -3.06
CA PHE A 143 -6.52 -4.05 -1.61
C PHE A 143 -7.68 -3.21 -1.10
N TYR A 144 -8.67 -3.87 -0.48
CA TYR A 144 -9.86 -3.20 0.07
C TYR A 144 -9.55 -2.55 1.40
N PHE A 145 -9.92 -1.28 1.61
CA PHE A 145 -9.57 -0.58 2.86
C PHE A 145 -10.10 -1.26 4.13
N SER A 146 -11.21 -2.01 4.04
CA SER A 146 -11.80 -2.78 5.14
C SER A 146 -10.99 -4.00 5.57
N GLU A 147 -10.10 -4.51 4.72
CA GLU A 147 -9.34 -5.74 4.97
C GLU A 147 -7.93 -5.45 5.50
N PHE A 148 -7.59 -4.18 5.76
CA PHE A 148 -6.30 -3.81 6.31
C PHE A 148 -6.20 -4.10 7.81
N ASP A 149 -5.22 -4.91 8.19
CA ASP A 149 -4.90 -5.22 9.58
C ASP A 149 -3.99 -4.15 10.19
N ALA A 150 -4.37 -3.62 11.36
CA ALA A 150 -3.47 -2.77 12.12
C ALA A 150 -2.41 -3.63 12.83
N THR A 151 -1.14 -3.27 12.62
CA THR A 151 -0.01 -3.95 13.25
C THR A 151 0.96 -2.97 13.89
N ARG A 152 1.52 -3.37 15.04
CA ARG A 152 2.57 -2.66 15.74
C ARG A 152 3.72 -3.61 16.03
N ARG A 153 4.90 -3.29 15.50
CA ARG A 153 6.12 -4.12 15.64
C ARG A 153 5.90 -5.58 15.19
N GLY A 154 5.19 -5.77 14.08
CA GLY A 154 4.94 -7.10 13.50
C GLY A 154 3.90 -7.95 14.24
N LYS A 155 3.12 -7.34 15.16
CA LYS A 155 2.03 -8.01 15.86
C LYS A 155 0.72 -7.27 15.63
N ASN A 156 -0.39 -8.00 15.61
CA ASN A 156 -1.73 -7.41 15.51
C ASN A 156 -1.95 -6.40 16.65
N PHE A 157 -2.56 -5.27 16.31
CA PHE A 157 -2.88 -4.20 17.25
C PHE A 157 -4.41 -4.03 17.32
N PRO A 158 -5.10 -4.87 18.11
CA PRO A 158 -6.56 -5.00 18.06
C PRO A 158 -7.32 -3.73 18.49
N ASN A 159 -6.69 -2.88 19.31
CA ASN A 159 -7.29 -1.62 19.77
C ASN A 159 -6.97 -0.43 18.85
N ALA A 160 -6.51 -0.68 17.62
CA ALA A 160 -6.28 0.37 16.65
C ALA A 160 -7.60 0.96 16.16
N PRO A 161 -7.66 2.29 15.92
CA PRO A 161 -8.76 2.87 15.15
C PRO A 161 -8.85 2.24 13.75
N SER A 162 -10.05 2.17 13.19
CA SER A 162 -10.24 1.79 11.79
C SER A 162 -9.44 2.70 10.85
N LEU A 163 -8.96 2.14 9.74
CA LEU A 163 -8.31 2.92 8.70
C LEU A 163 -9.30 3.94 8.13
N ASN A 164 -8.97 5.23 8.23
CA ASN A 164 -9.71 6.29 7.57
C ASN A 164 -9.02 6.64 6.24
N PRO A 165 -9.64 6.35 5.08
CA PRO A 165 -9.02 6.60 3.78
C PRO A 165 -8.98 8.08 3.42
N SER A 166 -9.66 8.98 4.15
CA SER A 166 -9.67 10.42 3.86
C SER A 166 -8.38 11.16 4.27
N ASP A 167 -7.48 10.52 5.03
CA ASP A 167 -6.24 11.15 5.53
C ASP A 167 -5.10 10.13 5.62
N ILE A 168 -4.61 9.71 4.45
CA ILE A 168 -3.48 8.81 4.31
C ILE A 168 -2.20 9.63 4.08
N LYS A 169 -1.14 9.33 4.85
CA LYS A 169 0.18 9.98 4.76
C LYS A 169 1.20 9.21 3.94
N SER A 170 0.96 7.92 3.70
CA SER A 170 1.76 7.17 2.75
C SER A 170 1.09 5.87 2.36
N VAL A 171 1.41 5.44 1.13
CA VAL A 171 1.24 4.08 0.66
C VAL A 171 2.63 3.48 0.43
N ALA A 172 2.79 2.20 0.77
CA ALA A 172 4.08 1.54 0.72
C ALA A 172 3.96 0.07 0.35
N ILE A 173 5.04 -0.46 -0.21
CA ILE A 173 5.22 -1.87 -0.49
C ILE A 173 6.36 -2.35 0.38
N ARG A 174 6.11 -3.39 1.18
CA ARG A 174 7.08 -3.93 2.14
C ARG A 174 7.30 -5.40 1.88
N ILE A 175 8.54 -5.85 1.98
CA ILE A 175 8.88 -7.26 2.08
C ILE A 175 9.47 -7.52 3.47
N ILE A 176 9.11 -8.65 4.08
CA ILE A 176 9.50 -9.02 5.44
C ILE A 176 10.15 -10.40 5.51
N GLY A 177 11.05 -10.58 6.47
CA GLY A 177 11.84 -11.80 6.63
C GLY A 177 11.03 -13.04 7.03
N ARG A 178 9.96 -12.89 7.81
CA ARG A 178 9.00 -13.95 8.14
C ARG A 178 7.62 -13.51 7.70
N ALA A 179 7.07 -14.17 6.68
CA ALA A 179 5.79 -13.85 6.09
C ALA A 179 4.78 -14.98 6.32
N GLY A 180 3.50 -14.69 6.12
CA GLY A 180 2.39 -15.59 6.43
C GLY A 180 1.99 -15.50 7.91
N GLN A 181 0.69 -15.41 8.18
CA GLN A 181 0.18 -15.51 9.57
C GLN A 181 0.17 -16.95 10.06
N GLU A 182 -0.03 -17.91 9.15
CA GLU A 182 -0.24 -19.34 9.46
C GLU A 182 0.92 -20.26 9.07
N ALA A 183 1.85 -19.80 8.23
CA ALA A 183 2.98 -20.58 7.74
C ALA A 183 4.29 -19.87 8.08
N ASP A 184 5.26 -20.61 8.61
CA ASP A 184 6.61 -20.13 8.92
C ASP A 184 7.43 -19.90 7.64
N ILE A 185 7.01 -18.96 6.79
CA ILE A 185 7.66 -18.66 5.52
C ILE A 185 8.79 -17.68 5.76
N TYR A 186 10.03 -18.16 5.68
CA TYR A 186 11.22 -17.33 5.80
C TYR A 186 11.72 -16.85 4.42
N GLN A 187 11.77 -15.53 4.24
CA GLN A 187 12.23 -14.86 3.03
C GLN A 187 13.62 -14.28 3.23
N LYS A 188 14.60 -14.81 2.50
CA LYS A 188 16.01 -14.39 2.53
C LYS A 188 16.56 -14.31 1.11
N GLY A 189 17.45 -13.36 0.88
CA GLY A 189 18.11 -13.14 -0.40
C GLY A 189 17.57 -11.92 -1.14
N LEU A 190 17.80 -11.89 -2.46
CA LEU A 190 17.43 -10.77 -3.32
C LEU A 190 15.97 -10.90 -3.78
N PHE A 191 15.29 -9.77 -3.80
CA PHE A 191 13.92 -9.61 -4.25
C PHE A 191 13.82 -8.32 -5.07
N GLY A 192 12.92 -8.33 -6.05
CA GLY A 192 12.77 -7.24 -7.00
C GLY A 192 11.34 -7.12 -7.50
N LEU A 193 10.84 -5.89 -7.53
CA LEU A 193 9.60 -5.52 -8.21
C LEU A 193 9.87 -4.38 -9.17
N GLN A 194 9.32 -4.50 -10.37
CA GLN A 194 9.08 -3.37 -11.25
C GLN A 194 7.65 -2.87 -11.01
N LEU A 195 7.49 -1.58 -10.72
CA LEU A 195 6.20 -0.99 -10.34
C LEU A 195 5.64 -0.15 -11.48
N PHE A 196 4.33 -0.28 -11.74
CA PHE A 196 3.65 0.47 -12.79
C PHE A 196 2.77 1.58 -12.21
N ASN A 197 1.83 1.24 -11.34
CA ASN A 197 1.00 2.24 -10.67
C ASN A 197 0.32 1.68 -9.41
N PHE A 198 -0.15 2.60 -8.58
CA PHE A 198 -1.33 2.40 -7.77
C PHE A 198 -2.51 3.12 -8.43
N THR A 199 -3.65 2.47 -8.60
CA THR A 199 -4.91 3.11 -9.04
C THR A 199 -5.96 3.06 -7.96
N LEU A 200 -6.94 3.96 -8.07
CA LEU A 200 -8.18 3.87 -7.33
C LEU A 200 -9.09 2.83 -7.98
N ASP A 201 -9.52 1.86 -7.17
CA ASP A 201 -10.35 0.73 -7.55
C ASP A 201 -9.72 -0.15 -8.66
N CYS A 202 -9.94 -1.48 -8.57
CA CYS A 202 -9.45 -2.40 -9.59
C CYS A 202 -10.37 -2.38 -10.82
N GLU A 203 -9.79 -2.63 -12.00
CA GLU A 203 -10.58 -3.00 -13.17
C GLU A 203 -11.25 -4.36 -12.88
N ASN A 204 -12.56 -4.46 -13.06
CA ASN A 204 -13.28 -5.74 -13.07
C ASN A 204 -13.12 -6.43 -14.43
#